data_AF-A0A939U0L4-F1
#
_entry.id   AF-A0A939U0L4-F1
#
_cell.length_a   1.000
_cell.length_b   1.000
_cell.length_c   1.000
_cell.angle_alpha   90.00
_cell.angle_beta   90.00
_cell.angle_gamma   90.00
#
_symmetry.space_group_name_H-M   'P 1'
#
loop_
_entity.id
_entity.type
_entity.pdbx_description
1 polymer ?
#
loop_
_entity_poly.entity_id
_entity_poly.type
_entity_poly.pdbx_seq_one_letter_code
_entity_poly.pdbx_strand_id
1 'polypeptide(L)' 'MDSPSPENGKQSGEAIIYLHHMLGELRQVARAEGADLLSYLIEMAYIEAGDILSGRQDASVTHGKRNKSSRMPM' A
#
# COMPACT_ATOMS: atom_id res chain seq x y z
N MET A 1 -7.79 -34.71 -3.84
CA MET A 1 -7.41 -33.78 -4.93
C MET A 1 -7.54 -32.39 -4.33
N ASP A 2 -6.58 -32.01 -3.50
CA ASP A 2 -6.55 -30.70 -2.85
C ASP A 2 -5.37 -29.92 -3.40
N SER A 3 -5.66 -28.81 -4.06
CA SER A 3 -4.90 -27.55 -4.03
C SER A 3 -5.51 -26.57 -5.02
N PRO A 4 -6.19 -25.50 -4.58
CA PRO A 4 -6.40 -24.32 -5.38
C PRO A 4 -5.23 -23.34 -5.22
N SER A 5 -5.00 -22.54 -6.27
CA SER A 5 -4.33 -21.23 -6.28
C SER A 5 -2.88 -21.15 -6.77
N PRO A 6 -2.70 -20.41 -7.89
CA PRO A 6 -1.85 -19.24 -7.89
C PRO A 6 -2.55 -18.06 -8.61
N GLU A 7 -3.63 -17.53 -8.07
CA GLU A 7 -4.35 -16.38 -8.68
C GLU A 7 -4.16 -15.06 -7.89
N ASN A 8 -3.70 -15.16 -6.64
CA ASN A 8 -3.68 -14.05 -5.69
C ASN A 8 -2.61 -12.97 -5.99
N GLY A 9 -1.52 -13.36 -6.67
CA GLY A 9 -0.43 -12.44 -7.02
C GLY A 9 -0.78 -11.47 -8.17
N LYS A 10 -1.68 -11.88 -9.08
CA LYS A 10 -2.12 -11.05 -10.21
C LYS A 10 -3.19 -10.04 -9.80
N GLN A 11 -4.14 -10.46 -8.96
CA GLN A 11 -5.19 -9.60 -8.41
C GLN A 11 -4.61 -8.48 -7.54
N SER A 12 -3.55 -8.77 -6.77
CA SER A 12 -2.89 -7.76 -5.95
C SER A 12 -2.24 -6.65 -6.78
N GLY A 13 -1.65 -6.97 -7.93
CA GLY A 13 -1.07 -5.97 -8.83
C GLY A 13 -2.13 -5.05 -9.44
N GLU A 14 -3.23 -5.62 -9.93
CA GLU A 14 -4.35 -4.87 -10.51
C GLU A 14 -5.01 -3.92 -9.51
N ALA A 15 -5.18 -4.37 -8.25
CA ALA A 15 -5.68 -3.54 -7.17
C ALA A 15 -4.75 -2.34 -6.88
N ILE A 16 -3.43 -2.54 -6.90
CA ILE A 16 -2.47 -1.45 -6.68
C ILE A 16 -2.46 -0.47 -7.86
N ILE A 17 -2.57 -0.95 -9.11
CA ILE A 17 -2.70 -0.06 -10.29
C ILE A 17 -3.94 0.83 -10.14
N TYR A 18 -5.08 0.25 -9.73
CA TYR A 18 -6.31 1.00 -9.49
C TYR A 18 -6.14 2.04 -8.38
N LEU A 19 -5.52 1.67 -7.25
CA LEU A 19 -5.21 2.61 -6.17
C LEU A 19 -4.29 3.75 -6.64
N HIS A 20 -3.24 3.44 -7.40
CA HIS A 20 -2.32 4.44 -7.93
C HIS A 20 -3.02 5.46 -8.84
N HIS A 21 -3.93 4.99 -9.70
CA HIS A 21 -4.75 5.86 -10.53
C HIS A 21 -5.65 6.78 -9.68
N MET A 22 -6.38 6.23 -8.69
CA MET A 22 -7.24 7.04 -7.80
C MET A 22 -6.45 8.07 -6.99
N LEU A 23 -5.25 7.73 -6.52
CA LEU A 23 -4.39 8.65 -5.79
C LEU A 23 -3.97 9.84 -6.67
N GLY A 24 -3.74 9.63 -7.97
CA GLY A 24 -3.48 10.70 -8.92
C GLY A 24 -4.65 11.68 -9.06
N GLU A 25 -5.88 11.16 -9.17
CA GLU A 25 -7.11 11.97 -9.24
C GLU A 25 -7.35 12.74 -7.95
N LEU A 26 -7.27 12.08 -6.79
CA LEU A 26 -7.49 12.69 -5.48
C LEU A 26 -6.46 13.79 -5.16
N ARG A 27 -5.20 13.63 -5.62
CA ARG A 27 -4.18 14.68 -5.45
C ARG A 27 -4.58 15.97 -6.13
N GLN A 28 -5.17 15.88 -7.34
CA GLN A 28 -5.64 17.06 -8.07
C GLN A 28 -6.78 17.75 -7.33
N VAL A 29 -7.75 16.99 -6.83
CA VAL A 29 -8.87 17.52 -6.05
C VAL A 29 -8.38 18.19 -4.76
N ALA A 30 -7.50 17.54 -4.00
CA ALA A 30 -6.96 18.10 -2.76
C ALA A 30 -6.16 19.39 -2.98
N ARG A 31 -5.43 19.51 -4.10
CA ARG A 31 -4.75 20.75 -4.49
C ARG A 31 -5.73 21.85 -4.88
N ALA A 32 -6.79 21.52 -5.60
CA ALA A 32 -7.82 22.48 -6.00
C ALA A 32 -8.57 23.07 -4.79
N GLU A 33 -8.77 22.28 -3.73
CA GLU A 33 -9.41 22.70 -2.48
C GLU A 33 -8.45 23.41 -1.50
N GLY A 34 -7.16 23.57 -1.85
CA GLY A 34 -6.17 24.19 -0.96
C GLY A 34 -5.85 23.37 0.30
N ALA A 35 -6.12 22.06 0.27
CA ALA A 35 -5.88 21.16 1.40
C ALA A 35 -4.43 20.64 1.37
N ASP A 36 -3.47 21.50 1.72
CA ASP A 36 -2.02 21.22 1.55
C ASP A 36 -1.56 19.93 2.26
N LEU A 37 -1.96 19.73 3.52
CA LEU A 37 -1.60 18.53 4.27
C LEU A 37 -2.18 17.25 3.65
N LEU A 38 -3.43 17.33 3.16
CA LEU A 38 -4.09 16.20 2.52
C LEU A 38 -3.44 15.87 1.16
N SER A 39 -3.11 16.90 0.38
CA SER A 39 -2.39 16.75 -0.89
C SER A 39 -1.04 16.07 -0.67
N TYR A 40 -0.30 16.48 0.37
CA TYR A 40 0.97 15.86 0.75
C TYR A 40 0.81 14.36 1.08
N LEU A 41 -0.17 13.99 1.91
CA LEU A 41 -0.40 12.59 2.28
C LEU A 41 -0.76 11.72 1.06
N ILE A 42 -1.58 12.26 0.15
CA ILE A 42 -1.96 11.57 -1.09
C ILE A 42 -0.74 11.43 -2.01
N GLU A 43 0.11 12.45 -2.11
CA GLU A 43 1.34 12.41 -2.92
C GLU A 43 2.34 11.37 -2.40
N MET A 44 2.52 11.27 -1.08
CA MET A 44 3.36 10.23 -0.49
C MET A 44 2.80 8.83 -0.74
N ALA A 45 1.48 8.65 -0.63
CA ALA A 45 0.84 7.37 -0.95
C ALA A 45 0.93 7.02 -2.46
N TYR A 46 0.87 8.01 -3.34
CA TYR A 46 1.03 7.82 -4.78
C TYR A 46 2.44 7.31 -5.14
N ILE A 47 3.48 7.89 -4.52
CA ILE A 47 4.88 7.46 -4.69
C ILE A 47 5.05 6.01 -4.19
N GLU A 48 4.56 5.71 -2.99
CA GLU A 48 4.62 4.35 -2.42
C GLU A 48 3.94 3.31 -3.32
N ALA A 49 2.76 3.62 -3.87
CA ALA A 49 2.09 2.73 -4.81
C ALA A 49 2.91 2.50 -6.09
N GLY A 50 3.61 3.53 -6.57
CA GLY A 50 4.53 3.42 -7.70
C GLY A 50 5.75 2.55 -7.41
N ASP A 51 6.31 2.65 -6.20
CA ASP A 51 7.44 1.81 -5.76
C ASP A 51 7.02 0.34 -5.60
N ILE A 52 5.81 0.09 -5.07
CA ILE A 52 5.21 -1.25 -4.99
C ILE A 52 5.03 -1.85 -6.40
N LEU A 53 4.50 -1.07 -7.36
CA LEU A 53 4.33 -1.54 -8.75
C LEU A 53 5.66 -1.79 -9.46
N SER A 54 6.67 -0.98 -9.16
CA SER A 54 8.02 -1.12 -9.73
C SER A 54 8.79 -2.31 -9.15
N GLY A 55 8.19 -3.07 -8.21
CA GLY A 55 8.86 -4.16 -7.51
C GLY A 55 9.97 -3.69 -6.57
N ARG A 56 10.01 -2.38 -6.27
CA ARG A 56 10.96 -1.74 -5.35
C ARG A 56 10.44 -1.75 -3.92
N GLN A 57 9.72 -2.81 -3.51
CA GLN A 57 9.41 -3.02 -2.11
C GLN A 57 10.74 -3.21 -1.35
N ASP A 58 11.34 -2.11 -0.92
CA ASP A 58 12.25 -2.15 0.21
C ASP A 58 11.44 -2.77 1.34
N ALA A 59 11.91 -3.92 1.80
CA ALA A 59 11.24 -4.87 2.69
C ALA A 59 10.96 -4.32 4.11
N SER A 60 10.78 -3.00 4.27
CA SER A 60 10.79 -2.34 5.57
C SER A 60 9.41 -2.04 6.16
N VAL A 61 8.31 -2.10 5.40
CA VAL A 61 6.97 -1.81 5.94
C VAL A 61 6.12 -3.06 6.18
N THR A 62 6.45 -4.18 5.54
CA THR A 62 5.72 -5.47 5.64
C THR A 62 6.48 -6.53 6.44
N HIS A 63 7.00 -6.18 7.63
CA HIS A 63 7.20 -7.21 8.66
C HIS A 63 7.00 -6.67 10.07
N GLY A 64 5.86 -6.03 10.30
CA GLY A 64 5.21 -6.02 11.62
C GLY A 64 4.74 -7.43 11.99
N LYS A 65 5.65 -8.42 12.01
CA LYS A 65 5.50 -9.63 12.82
C LYS A 65 5.45 -9.13 14.25
N ARG A 66 4.22 -8.86 14.71
CA ARG A 66 3.85 -8.78 16.11
C ARG A 66 4.55 -9.96 16.78
N ASN A 67 5.69 -9.67 17.41
CA ASN A 67 6.28 -10.52 18.41
C ASN A 67 5.13 -10.83 19.36
N LYS A 68 4.70 -12.10 19.35
CA LYS A 68 3.94 -12.69 20.44
C LYS A 68 4.82 -12.53 21.67
N SER A 69 4.63 -11.45 22.42
CA SER A 69 5.36 -11.26 23.67
C SER A 69 4.93 -12.41 24.57
N SER A 70 5.82 -13.37 24.61
CA SER A 70 5.78 -14.58 25.40
C SER A 70 5.70 -14.18 26.87
N ARG A 71 4.58 -14.55 27.50
CA ARG A 71 4.59 -15.26 28.79
C ARG A 71 5.50 -14.64 29.86
N MET A 72 4.97 -13.71 30.66
CA MET A 72 5.52 -13.48 32.00
C MET A 72 4.86 -14.49 32.95
N PRO A 73 5.59 -15.45 33.54
CA PRO A 73 5.08 -16.22 34.66
C PRO A 73 4.95 -15.28 35.88
N MET A 74 3.85 -15.43 36.62
CA MET A 74 3.66 -14.85 37.96
C MET A 74 4.48 -15.63 38.99
#